data_AF-A0A973RP35-F1
#
_entry.id   AF-A0A973RP35-F1
#
_cell.length_a   1.000
_cell.length_b   1.000
_cell.length_c   1.000
_cell.angle_alpha   90.00
_cell.angle_beta   90.00
_cell.angle_gamma   90.00
#
_symmetry.space_group_name_H-M   'P 1'
#
loop_
_entity.id
_entity.type
_entity.pdbx_description
1 polymer ?
#
loop_
_entity_poly.entity_id
_entity_poly.type
_entity_poly.pdbx_seq_one_letter_code
_entity_poly.pdbx_strand_id
1 'polypeptide(L)'
;MRAFYRGYSAATGRRAKQVRRLHVMREDGRFAGKQGLCGAVGWGVTQSPPVVLEPLPVEPPDGLDWCRACIGHAADLVGQLGAFARIIAALDNLARQETVS
;
A
#
# COMPACT_ATOMS: atom_id res chain seq x y z
N MET A 1 8.07 -9.43 -3.17
CA MET A 1 7.18 -8.33 -3.62
C MET A 1 7.92 -7.02 -3.52
N ARG A 2 7.56 -6.01 -4.32
CA ARG A 2 8.08 -4.64 -4.24
C ARG A 2 6.98 -3.67 -3.83
N ALA A 3 7.35 -2.48 -3.39
CA ALA A 3 6.42 -1.38 -3.21
C ALA A 3 6.87 -0.11 -3.92
N PHE A 4 5.95 0.81 -4.10
CA PHE A 4 6.29 2.16 -4.52
C PHE A 4 5.39 3.18 -3.83
N TYR A 5 5.93 4.38 -3.70
CA TYR A 5 5.16 5.56 -3.36
C TYR A 5 5.54 6.69 -4.31
N ARG A 6 4.70 7.71 -4.33
CA ARG A 6 4.94 8.92 -5.13
C ARG A 6 4.86 10.10 -4.21
N GLY A 7 5.54 11.18 -4.58
CA GLY A 7 5.17 12.42 -3.92
C GLY A 7 6.04 13.62 -3.97
N TYR A 8 7.24 13.54 -4.49
CA TYR A 8 7.90 14.77 -4.89
C TYR A 8 7.29 15.25 -6.20
N SER A 9 6.76 16.47 -6.24
CA SER A 9 6.64 17.16 -7.52
C SER A 9 8.01 17.71 -7.88
N ALA A 10 8.68 17.15 -8.88
CA ALA A 10 9.92 17.67 -9.44
C ALA A 10 9.77 19.11 -9.93
N ALA A 11 8.55 19.51 -10.34
CA ALA A 11 8.26 20.86 -10.82
C ALA A 11 8.11 21.89 -9.69
N THR A 12 7.64 21.49 -8.51
CA THR A 12 7.36 22.44 -7.41
C THR A 12 8.16 22.19 -6.13
N GLY A 13 8.94 21.10 -6.07
CA GLY A 13 9.69 20.68 -4.89
C GLY A 13 8.84 20.28 -3.69
N ARG A 14 7.50 20.34 -3.80
CA ARG A 14 6.56 20.11 -2.70
C ARG A 14 6.04 18.67 -2.70
N ARG A 15 5.75 18.16 -1.50
CA ARG A 15 5.03 16.90 -1.32
C ARG A 15 3.54 17.09 -1.65
N ALA A 16 3.02 16.38 -2.65
CA ALA A 16 1.57 16.35 -2.93
C ALA A 16 0.77 15.70 -1.77
N LYS A 17 -0.57 15.76 -1.75
CA LYS A 17 -1.38 15.08 -0.71
C LYS A 17 -1.54 13.57 -0.92
N GLN A 18 -1.38 13.07 -2.15
CA GLN A 18 -1.39 11.63 -2.49
C GLN A 18 -0.14 10.87 -1.99
N VAL A 19 0.69 11.51 -1.16
CA VAL A 19 2.08 11.17 -0.83
C VAL A 19 2.19 10.38 0.46
N ARG A 20 1.08 9.87 0.97
CA ARG A 20 1.05 9.14 2.23
C ARG A 20 0.70 7.67 2.04
N ARG A 21 0.63 7.16 0.81
CA ARG A 21 0.29 5.76 0.57
C ARG A 21 1.44 5.03 -0.09
N LEU A 22 1.89 3.98 0.59
CA LEU A 22 2.81 2.99 0.06
C LEU A 22 2.00 1.87 -0.60
N HIS A 23 2.19 1.69 -1.89
CA HIS A 23 1.47 0.73 -2.71
C HIS A 23 2.34 -0.51 -2.95
N VAL A 24 1.77 -1.71 -2.82
CA VAL A 24 2.43 -2.94 -3.24
C VAL A 24 2.37 -3.02 -4.76
N MET A 25 3.52 -3.20 -5.39
CA MET A 25 3.65 -3.27 -6.84
C MET A 25 3.01 -4.55 -7.38
N ARG A 26 2.28 -4.42 -8.48
CA ARG A 26 1.82 -5.58 -9.25
C ARG A 26 2.99 -6.10 -10.08
N GLU A 27 3.30 -7.38 -9.98
CA GLU A 27 4.42 -8.01 -10.69
C GLU A 27 4.00 -8.84 -11.91
N ASP A 28 2.69 -8.94 -12.16
CA ASP A 28 2.12 -9.77 -13.22
C ASP A 28 1.07 -9.04 -14.08
N GLY A 29 0.70 -9.68 -15.20
CA GLY A 29 -0.33 -9.21 -16.12
C GLY A 29 0.05 -7.95 -16.93
N ARG A 30 -0.96 -7.33 -17.55
CA ARG A 30 -0.83 -6.28 -18.58
C ARG A 30 -0.06 -5.02 -18.13
N PHE A 31 0.08 -4.78 -16.83
CA PHE A 31 0.76 -3.60 -16.28
C PHE A 31 1.71 -3.94 -15.13
N ALA A 32 2.31 -5.13 -15.17
CA ALA A 32 3.39 -5.53 -14.27
C ALA A 32 4.47 -4.44 -14.16
N GLY A 33 4.92 -4.16 -12.95
CA GLY A 33 5.93 -3.15 -12.65
C GLY A 33 5.49 -1.70 -12.92
N LYS A 34 4.23 -1.46 -13.31
CA LYS A 34 3.71 -0.13 -13.70
C LYS A 34 2.53 0.35 -12.85
N GLN A 35 1.96 -0.52 -12.03
CA GLN A 35 0.83 -0.19 -11.17
C GLN A 35 0.94 -0.92 -9.82
N GLY A 36 0.21 -0.41 -8.84
CA GLY A 36 -0.03 -1.11 -7.58
C GLY A 36 -1.05 -2.23 -7.77
N LEU A 37 -1.10 -3.16 -6.82
CA LEU A 37 -2.13 -4.20 -6.79
C LEU A 37 -3.54 -3.60 -6.83
N CYS A 38 -3.74 -2.45 -6.19
CA CYS A 38 -5.00 -1.70 -6.18
C CYS A 38 -5.29 -0.91 -7.49
N GLY A 39 -4.48 -1.05 -8.55
CA GLY A 39 -4.64 -0.33 -9.82
C GLY A 39 -4.11 1.12 -9.81
N ALA A 40 -3.50 1.58 -8.71
CA ALA A 40 -2.87 2.89 -8.67
C ALA A 40 -1.69 2.94 -9.66
N VAL A 41 -1.71 3.89 -10.58
CA VAL A 41 -0.69 4.02 -11.62
C VAL A 41 0.60 4.57 -10.99
N GLY A 42 1.70 3.83 -11.15
CA GLY A 42 3.02 4.28 -10.68
C GLY A 42 3.76 5.16 -11.71
N TRP A 43 3.48 4.97 -13.00
CA TRP A 43 4.18 5.62 -14.12
C TRP A 43 3.18 6.26 -15.08
N GLY A 44 3.32 7.57 -15.33
CA GLY A 44 2.43 8.31 -16.22
C GLY A 44 2.20 9.77 -15.84
N VAL A 45 2.67 10.23 -14.67
CA VAL A 45 2.63 11.66 -14.31
C VAL A 45 4.06 12.19 -14.23
N THR A 46 4.40 13.07 -15.17
CA THR A 46 5.73 13.58 -15.50
C THR A 46 6.44 14.26 -14.34
N GLN A 47 5.68 14.76 -13.36
CA GLN A 47 6.21 15.58 -12.30
C GLN A 47 6.51 14.79 -11.03
N SER A 48 6.19 13.50 -10.91
CA SER A 48 6.42 12.79 -9.64
C SER A 48 6.98 11.40 -9.84
N PRO A 49 8.30 11.26 -10.06
CA PRO A 49 8.88 9.94 -10.29
C PRO A 49 8.54 9.00 -9.13
N PRO A 50 8.13 7.75 -9.40
CA PRO A 50 7.86 6.78 -8.36
C PRO A 50 9.18 6.41 -7.66
N VAL A 51 9.15 6.34 -6.34
CA VAL A 51 10.23 5.75 -5.56
C VAL A 51 9.86 4.30 -5.32
N VAL A 52 10.70 3.39 -5.82
CA VAL A 52 10.52 1.95 -5.67
C VAL A 52 11.33 1.45 -4.49
N LEU A 53 10.69 0.63 -3.65
CA LEU A 53 11.29 -0.06 -2.52
C LEU A 53 11.30 -1.55 -2.82
N GLU A 54 12.51 -2.12 -2.85
CA GLU A 54 12.75 -3.53 -3.11
C GLU A 54 13.82 -4.05 -2.13
N PRO A 55 13.50 -5.03 -1.27
CA PRO A 55 12.21 -5.72 -1.14
C PRO A 55 11.10 -4.84 -0.55
N LEU A 56 9.85 -5.35 -0.54
CA LEU A 56 8.73 -4.78 0.22
C LEU A 56 9.16 -4.61 1.69
N PRO A 57 9.17 -3.39 2.24
CA PRO A 57 9.59 -3.19 3.63
C PRO A 57 8.56 -3.77 4.60
N VAL A 58 8.99 -4.11 5.81
CA VAL A 58 8.11 -4.61 6.88
C VAL A 58 7.13 -3.52 7.34
N GLU A 59 7.61 -2.27 7.38
CA GLU A 59 6.83 -1.09 7.77
C GLU A 59 6.93 0.02 6.69
N PRO A 60 5.92 0.90 6.57
CA PRO A 60 6.04 2.05 5.69
C PRO A 60 7.14 3.01 6.19
N PRO A 61 7.93 3.62 5.30
CA PRO A 61 8.82 4.73 5.66
C PRO A 61 8.08 5.90 6.32
N ASP A 62 8.81 6.71 7.08
CA ASP A 62 8.26 7.85 7.82
C ASP A 62 7.36 8.77 6.96
N GLY A 63 6.16 9.03 7.48
CA GLY A 63 5.15 9.85 6.83
C GLY A 63 4.37 9.16 5.72
N LEU A 64 4.57 7.85 5.54
CA LEU A 64 3.77 6.99 4.68
C LEU A 64 2.91 6.03 5.52
N ASP A 65 1.79 5.61 4.95
CA ASP A 65 0.93 4.55 5.43
C ASP A 65 0.77 3.50 4.34
N TRP A 66 0.52 2.25 4.72
CA TRP A 66 0.14 1.24 3.74
C TRP A 66 -1.14 1.61 2.99
N CYS A 67 -1.18 1.28 1.69
CA CYS A 67 -2.43 1.25 0.95
C CYS A 67 -3.26 0.02 1.39
N ARG A 68 -4.37 0.26 2.09
CA ARG A 68 -5.28 -0.79 2.59
C ARG A 68 -5.65 -1.86 1.56
N ALA A 69 -5.95 -1.44 0.33
CA ALA A 69 -6.33 -2.36 -0.74
C ALA A 69 -5.14 -3.21 -1.22
N CYS A 70 -3.94 -2.61 -1.31
CA CYS A 70 -2.74 -3.35 -1.69
C CYS A 70 -2.38 -4.41 -0.65
N ILE A 71 -2.52 -4.11 0.65
CA ILE A 71 -2.24 -5.09 1.71
C ILE A 71 -3.24 -6.25 1.67
N GLY A 72 -4.52 -5.99 1.46
CA GLY A 72 -5.51 -7.05 1.28
C GLY A 72 -5.16 -8.00 0.11
N HIS A 73 -4.81 -7.44 -1.06
CA HIS A 73 -4.37 -8.24 -2.20
C HIS A 73 -3.04 -8.97 -1.94
N ALA A 74 -2.09 -8.33 -1.27
CA ALA A 74 -0.81 -8.96 -0.94
C ALA A 74 -1.01 -10.14 0.00
N ALA A 75 -1.89 -10.01 1.01
CA ALA A 75 -2.24 -11.09 1.93
C ALA A 75 -2.85 -12.28 1.20
N ASP A 76 -3.69 -12.04 0.19
CA ASP A 76 -4.24 -13.10 -0.67
C ASP A 76 -3.14 -13.81 -1.48
N LEU A 77 -2.27 -13.04 -2.14
CA LEU A 77 -1.17 -13.58 -2.96
C LEU A 77 -0.18 -14.43 -2.15
N VAL A 78 0.04 -14.14 -0.86
CA VAL A 78 0.90 -14.96 0.02
C VAL A 78 0.13 -16.05 0.77
N GLY A 79 -1.16 -16.25 0.50
CA GLY A 79 -1.99 -17.27 1.14
C GLY A 79 -2.32 -16.99 2.62
N GLN A 80 -2.23 -15.74 3.06
CA GLN A 80 -2.46 -15.32 4.45
C GLN A 80 -3.76 -14.52 4.66
N LEU A 81 -4.58 -14.32 3.62
CA LEU A 81 -5.83 -13.58 3.72
C LEU A 81 -6.75 -14.12 4.82
N GLY A 82 -6.88 -15.45 4.94
CA GLY A 82 -7.69 -16.07 5.99
C GLY A 82 -7.15 -15.86 7.41
N ALA A 83 -5.82 -15.78 7.59
CA ALA A 83 -5.23 -15.46 8.89
C ALA A 83 -5.50 -13.99 9.26
N PHE A 84 -5.33 -13.07 8.31
CA PHE A 84 -5.64 -11.66 8.49
C PHE A 84 -7.11 -11.42 8.82
N ALA A 85 -8.03 -12.07 8.10
CA ALA A 85 -9.46 -11.96 8.35
C ALA A 85 -9.83 -12.38 9.78
N ARG A 86 -9.23 -13.47 10.30
CA ARG A 86 -9.45 -13.92 11.68
C ARG A 86 -8.94 -12.92 12.71
N ILE A 87 -7.75 -12.35 12.51
CA ILE A 87 -7.18 -11.33 13.41
C ILE A 87 -8.07 -10.08 13.44
N ILE A 88 -8.50 -9.61 12.26
CA ILE A 88 -9.39 -8.45 12.15
C ILE A 88 -10.71 -8.70 12.88
N ALA A 89 -11.34 -9.87 12.65
CA ALA A 89 -12.59 -10.23 13.33
C ALA A 89 -12.43 -10.30 14.85
N ALA A 90 -11.31 -10.84 15.35
CA ALA A 90 -11.02 -10.88 16.78
C ALA A 90 -10.87 -9.47 17.39
N LEU A 91 -10.16 -8.57 16.69
CA LEU A 91 -9.99 -7.17 17.13
C LEU A 91 -11.31 -6.39 17.11
N ASP A 92 -12.15 -6.58 16.08
CA ASP A 92 -13.47 -5.94 16.01
C ASP A 92 -14.36 -6.40 17.17
N ASN A 93 -14.35 -7.69 17.51
CA ASN A 93 -15.08 -8.22 18.65
C ASN A 93 -14.60 -7.63 19.98
N LEU A 94 -13.28 -7.50 20.17
CA LEU A 94 -12.72 -6.90 21.39
C LEU A 94 -13.13 -5.43 21.53
N ALA A 95 -13.00 -4.63 20.47
CA ALA A 95 -13.37 -3.22 20.48
C ALA A 95 -14.87 -3.00 20.80
N ARG A 96 -15.74 -3.91 20.34
CA ARG A 96 -17.17 -3.89 20.69
C ARG A 96 -17.43 -4.19 22.15
N GLN A 97 -16.68 -5.12 22.76
CA GLN A 97 -16.82 -5.46 24.18
C GLN A 97 -16.41 -4.31 25.10
N GLU A 98 -15.34 -3.60 24.75
CA GLU A 98 -14.86 -2.42 25.49
C GLU A 98 -15.84 -1.24 25.45
N THR A 99 -16.62 -1.11 24.36
CA THR A 99 -17.58 0.01 24.21
C THR A 99 -18.88 -0.22 25.02
N VAL A 100 -19.16 -1.46 25.41
CA VAL A 100 -20.40 -1.86 26.12
C VAL A 100 -20.17 -2.00 27.63
N SER A 101 -18.91 -1.96 28.09
CA SER A 101 -18.51 -2.05 29.51
C SER A 101 -18.32 -0.67 30.13
#